data_AF-A0A257TAM5-F1
#
_entry.id   AF-A0A257TAM5-F1
#
_cell.length_a   1.000
_cell.length_b   1.000
_cell.length_c   1.000
_cell.angle_alpha   90.00
_cell.angle_beta   90.00
_cell.angle_gamma   90.00
#
_symmetry.space_group_name_H-M   'P 1'
#
loop_
_entity.id
_entity.type
_entity.pdbx_description
1 polymer ?
#
loop_
_entity_poly.entity_id
_entity_poly.type
_entity_poly.pdbx_seq_one_letter_code
_entity_poly.pdbx_strand_id
1 'polypeptide(L)'
;MVLLVLLAVLVLLAVDGLLLIPGLIIAYDLTAIAWQWQGFIPDPQVPPEPWMSMAVGLIATLVPAIIDGVLLHFLLHDKERGTSKSSS
;
A
#
# COMPACT_ATOMS: atom_id res chain seq x y z
N MET A 1 22.54 -11.59 -8.91
CA MET A 1 21.14 -12.05 -8.75
C MET A 1 20.58 -11.68 -7.38
N VAL A 2 21.17 -12.17 -6.27
CA VAL A 2 20.71 -11.86 -4.90
C VAL A 2 20.64 -10.35 -4.61
N LEU A 3 21.66 -9.58 -4.99
CA LEU A 3 21.68 -8.12 -4.79
C LEU A 3 20.52 -7.40 -5.49
N LEU A 4 20.20 -7.80 -6.73
CA LEU A 4 19.11 -7.19 -7.50
C LEU A 4 17.74 -7.51 -6.89
N VAL A 5 17.56 -8.73 -6.39
CA VAL A 5 16.34 -9.13 -5.68
C VAL A 5 16.19 -8.31 -4.39
N LEU A 6 17.26 -8.19 -3.60
CA LEU A 6 17.27 -7.36 -2.39
C LEU A 6 16.93 -5.91 -2.70
N LEU A 7 17.51 -5.34 -3.76
CA LEU A 7 17.21 -3.98 -4.19
C LEU A 7 15.75 -3.82 -4.59
N ALA A 8 15.20 -4.78 -5.35
CA ALA A 8 13.79 -4.75 -5.75
C ALA A 8 12.86 -4.81 -4.54
N VAL A 9 13.13 -5.69 -3.56
CA VAL A 9 12.37 -5.78 -2.31
C VAL A 9 12.45 -4.47 -1.53
N LEU A 10 13.63 -3.84 -1.45
CA LEU A 10 13.80 -2.58 -0.74
C LEU A 10 13.03 -1.43 -1.40
N VAL A 11 13.02 -1.38 -2.73
CA VAL A 11 12.24 -0.41 -3.51
C VAL A 11 10.74 -0.64 -3.29
N LEU A 12 10.29 -1.89 -3.34
CA LEU A 12 8.89 -2.23 -3.11
C LEU A 12 8.44 -1.80 -1.69
N LEU A 13 9.25 -2.11 -0.68
CA LEU A 13 8.99 -1.70 0.70
C LEU A 13 8.96 -0.17 0.88
N ALA A 14 9.82 0.55 0.17
CA ALA A 14 9.81 2.01 0.17
C ALA A 14 8.53 2.58 -0.47
N VAL A 15 8.07 1.97 -1.56
CA VAL A 15 6.80 2.33 -2.21
C VAL A 15 5.63 2.05 -1.27
N ASP A 16 5.59 0.89 -0.61
CA ASP A 16 4.56 0.56 0.38
C ASP A 16 4.53 1.55 1.53
N GLY A 17 5.71 1.89 2.08
CA GLY A 17 5.82 2.89 3.14
C GLY A 17 5.33 4.27 2.70
N LEU A 18 5.59 4.66 1.45
CA LEU A 18 5.10 5.92 0.89
C LEU A 18 3.57 5.90 0.71
N LEU A 19 3.01 4.79 0.23
CA LEU A 19 1.57 4.59 0.04
C LEU A 19 0.80 4.45 1.36
N LEU A 20 1.49 4.11 2.44
CA LEU A 20 0.92 4.04 3.77
C LEU A 20 0.47 5.43 4.26
N ILE A 21 1.12 6.51 3.83
CA ILE A 21 0.74 7.88 4.18
C ILE A 21 -0.68 8.23 3.67
N PRO A 22 -0.99 8.17 2.37
CA PRO A 22 -2.35 8.40 1.90
C PRO A 22 -3.33 7.35 2.43
N GLY A 23 -2.88 6.11 2.67
CA GLY A 23 -3.69 5.08 3.34
C GLY A 23 -4.13 5.49 4.74
N LEU A 24 -3.22 6.03 5.55
CA LEU A 24 -3.53 6.54 6.90
C LEU A 24 -4.48 7.72 6.87
N ILE A 25 -4.29 8.67 5.95
CA ILE A 25 -5.20 9.82 5.79
C ILE A 25 -6.62 9.33 5.51
N ILE A 26 -6.79 8.43 4.54
CA ILE A 26 -8.08 7.84 4.21
C ILE A 26 -8.66 7.10 5.42
N ALA A 27 -7.83 6.33 6.13
CA ALA A 27 -8.28 5.58 7.31
C ALA A 27 -8.78 6.51 8.43
N TYR A 28 -8.07 7.60 8.72
CA TYR A 28 -8.51 8.58 9.72
C TYR A 28 -9.79 9.29 9.30
N ASP A 29 -9.90 9.70 8.04
CA ASP A 29 -11.08 10.39 7.51
C ASP A 29 -12.31 9.47 7.54
N LEU A 30 -12.16 8.20 7.16
CA LEU A 30 -13.24 7.20 7.20
C LEU A 30 -13.67 6.83 8.63
N THR A 31 -12.74 6.88 9.58
CA THR A 31 -13.01 6.56 11.00
C THR A 31 -13.34 7.79 11.84
N ALA A 32 -13.43 8.98 11.23
CA ALA A 32 -13.67 10.26 11.88
C ALA A 32 -12.69 10.57 13.03
N ILE A 33 -11.45 10.10 12.91
CA ILE A 33 -10.38 10.37 13.88
C ILE A 33 -9.74 11.71 13.53
N ALA A 34 -9.76 12.64 14.48
CA ALA A 34 -9.03 13.90 14.33
C ALA A 34 -7.53 13.61 14.30
N TRP A 35 -6.87 14.01 13.22
CA TRP A 35 -5.45 13.79 12.99
C TRP A 35 -4.71 15.09 12.74
N GLN A 36 -3.39 15.03 12.84
CA GLN A 36 -2.48 16.13 12.59
C GLN A 36 -1.20 15.63 11.95
N TRP A 37 -0.46 16.53 11.31
CA TRP A 37 0.88 16.22 10.87
C TRP A 37 1.84 16.29 12.06
N GLN A 38 2.38 15.14 12.46
CA GLN A 38 3.41 15.04 13.49
C GLN A 38 4.73 14.58 12.85
N GLY A 39 5.47 15.54 12.29
CA GLY A 39 6.65 15.26 11.49
C GLY A 39 6.27 14.87 10.05
N PHE A 40 6.72 13.71 9.60
CA PHE A 40 6.54 13.23 8.22
C PHE A 40 5.32 12.30 8.01
N ILE A 41 4.64 11.90 9.09
CA ILE A 41 3.54 10.93 9.07
C ILE A 41 2.32 11.56 9.74
N PRO A 42 1.10 11.31 9.23
CA PRO A 42 -0.13 11.73 9.89
C PRO A 42 -0.37 10.88 11.15
N ASP A 43 -0.62 11.55 12.26
CA ASP A 43 -0.78 10.94 13.59
C ASP A 43 -2.11 11.41 14.21
N PRO A 44 -2.84 10.57 14.96
CA PRO A 44 -4.08 10.99 15.60
C PRO A 44 -3.78 11.96 16.74
N GLN A 45 -4.60 13.00 16.90
CA GLN A 45 -4.42 14.00 17.97
C GLN A 45 -4.60 13.39 19.36
N VAL A 46 -5.43 12.35 19.45
CA VAL A 46 -5.68 11.57 20.67
C VAL A 46 -5.47 10.09 20.34
N PRO A 47 -4.71 9.33 21.15
CA PRO A 47 -4.51 7.91 20.93
C PRO A 47 -5.86 7.17 20.85
N PRO A 48 -6.15 6.45 19.76
CA PRO A 48 -7.37 5.67 19.65
C PRO A 48 -7.33 4.46 20.58
N GLU A 49 -8.51 3.96 20.95
CA GLU A 49 -8.65 2.66 21.61
C GLU A 49 -7.99 1.54 20.78
N PRO A 50 -7.52 0.44 21.41
CA PRO A 50 -6.75 -0.60 20.73
C PRO A 50 -7.44 -1.20 19.50
N TRP A 51 -8.74 -1.46 19.59
CA TRP A 51 -9.54 -1.98 18.49
C TRP A 51 -9.64 -0.99 17.33
N MET A 52 -9.69 0.30 17.65
CA MET A 52 -9.79 1.35 16.66
C MET A 52 -8.46 1.56 15.94
N SER A 53 -7.36 1.51 16.68
CA SER A 53 -6.01 1.49 16.13
C SER A 53 -5.80 0.30 15.18
N MET A 54 -6.31 -0.88 15.52
CA MET A 54 -6.23 -2.07 14.65
C MET A 54 -7.01 -1.89 13.35
N ALA A 55 -8.23 -1.36 13.42
CA ALA A 55 -9.05 -1.10 12.24
C ALA A 55 -8.43 -0.03 11.32
N VAL A 56 -7.90 1.06 11.89
CA VAL A 56 -7.17 2.08 11.13
C VAL A 56 -5.98 1.47 10.40
N GLY A 57 -5.20 0.63 11.10
CA GLY A 57 -4.08 -0.09 10.48
C GLY A 57 -4.52 -0.95 9.30
N LEU A 58 -5.59 -1.74 9.46
CA LEU A 58 -6.14 -2.56 8.38
C LEU A 58 -6.57 -1.72 7.18
N ILE A 59 -7.32 -0.64 7.41
CA ILE A 59 -7.80 0.25 6.34
C ILE A 59 -6.61 0.93 5.64
N ALA A 60 -5.62 1.41 6.40
CA ALA A 60 -4.46 2.08 5.86
C ALA A 60 -3.61 1.17 4.96
N THR A 61 -3.45 -0.10 5.34
CA THR A 61 -2.74 -1.10 4.53
C THR A 61 -3.51 -1.56 3.30
N LEU A 62 -4.81 -1.26 3.20
CA LEU A 62 -5.62 -1.66 2.06
C LEU A 62 -5.18 -0.96 0.77
N VAL A 63 -4.72 0.30 0.88
CA VAL A 63 -4.27 1.10 -0.27
C VAL A 63 -3.07 0.46 -1.00
N PRO A 64 -1.93 0.19 -0.33
CA PRO A 64 -0.82 -0.51 -0.99
C PRO A 64 -1.23 -1.90 -1.49
N ALA A 65 -2.01 -2.65 -0.71
CA ALA A 65 -2.47 -3.99 -1.12
C ALA A 65 -3.34 -3.98 -2.41
N ILE A 66 -4.21 -2.99 -2.58
CA ILE A 66 -5.00 -2.82 -3.82
C ILE A 66 -4.08 -2.50 -4.99
N ILE A 67 -3.09 -1.61 -4.79
CA ILE A 67 -2.15 -1.22 -5.85
C ILE A 67 -1.33 -2.43 -6.29
N ASP A 68 -0.83 -3.23 -5.35
CA ASP A 68 -0.12 -4.48 -5.63
C ASP A 68 -1.00 -5.47 -6.40
N GLY A 69 -2.24 -5.66 -5.97
CA GLY A 69 -3.20 -6.55 -6.63
C GLY A 69 -3.51 -6.12 -8.07
N VAL A 70 -3.69 -4.82 -8.29
CA VAL A 70 -3.92 -4.24 -9.63
C VAL A 70 -2.68 -4.41 -10.51
N LEU A 71 -1.50 -4.09 -10.00
CA LEU A 71 -0.24 -4.24 -10.73
C LEU A 71 -0.01 -5.70 -11.13
N LEU A 72 -0.20 -6.64 -10.20
CA LEU A 72 -0.08 -8.07 -10.46
C LEU A 72 -1.08 -8.54 -11.52
N HIS A 73 -2.33 -8.09 -11.44
CA HIS A 73 -3.35 -8.41 -12.44
C HIS A 73 -2.93 -7.95 -13.85
N PHE A 74 -2.43 -6.71 -13.98
CA PHE A 74 -1.93 -6.21 -15.28
C PHE A 74 -0.74 -7.01 -15.79
N LEU A 75 0.24 -7.33 -14.94
CA LEU A 75 1.41 -8.11 -15.33
C LEU A 75 1.05 -9.52 -15.80
N LEU A 76 0.11 -10.18 -15.13
CA LEU A 76 -0.38 -11.51 -15.52
C LEU A 76 -1.14 -11.44 -16.85
N HIS A 77 -2.02 -10.46 -17.00
CA HIS A 77 -2.83 -10.31 -18.21
C HIS A 77 -2.00 -9.92 -19.44
N ASP A 78 -0.96 -9.08 -19.29
CA ASP A 78 -0.03 -8.77 -20.39
C ASP A 78 0.83 -9.98 -20.79
N LYS A 79 1.22 -10.81 -19.81
CA LYS A 79 1.93 -12.07 -20.10
C LYS A 79 1.08 -13.01 -20.95
N GLU A 80 -0.21 -13.14 -20.66
CA GLU A 80 -1.15 -13.96 -21.46
C GLU A 80 -1.31 -13.43 -22.89
N ARG A 81 -1.39 -12.10 -23.07
CA ARG A 81 -1.45 -11.47 -24.40
C ARG A 81 -0.17 -11.61 -25.21
N GLY A 82 1.00 -11.59 -24.57
CA GLY A 82 2.29 -11.83 -25.22
C GLY A 82 2.42 -13.25 -25.79
N THR A 83 1.83 -14.25 -25.11
CA THR A 83 1.88 -15.65 -25.57
C THR A 83 0.93 -15.96 -26.73
N SER A 84 -0.18 -15.23 -26.87
CA SER A 84 -1.16 -15.48 -27.94
C SER A 84 -0.74 -14.99 -29.32
N LYS A 85 0.27 -14.12 -29.44
CA LYS A 85 0.70 -13.55 -30.74
C LYS A 85 1.82 -14.31 -31.44
N SER A 86 2.34 -15.40 -30.85
CA SER A 86 3.47 -16.17 -31.41
C SER A 86 3.08 -17.57 -31.94
N SER A 87 1.81 -17.75 -32.34
CA SER A 87 1.34 -18.97 -32.98
C SER A 87 0.50 -18.64 -34.21
N SER A 88 1.15 -18.16 -35.27
CA SER A 88 0.62 -18.25 -36.62
C SER A 88 1.73 -18.23 -37.65
#